data_AF-A0A8C3RWL7-F1
#
_entry.id   AF-A0A8C3RWL7-F1
#
_cell.length_a   1.000
_cell.length_b   1.000
_cell.length_c   1.000
_cell.angle_alpha   90.00
_cell.angle_beta   90.00
_cell.angle_gamma   90.00
#
_symmetry.space_group_name_H-M   'P 1'
#
loop_
_entity.id
_entity.type
_entity.pdbx_description
1 polymer ?
#
loop_
_entity_poly.entity_id
_entity_poly.type
_entity_poly.pdbx_seq_one_letter_code
_entity_poly.pdbx_strand_id
1 'polypeptide(L)'
;VQGRLVWARVTPQLPQTNCTRLSRTPGNRIVYLYTKKVGKAPKSACGVCPGRLRGVRAVRPKVLMRLSKTKKPVSRAYGGSMCAKCEQKIVVKVLKALAQSQKSK
;
A
#
# COMPACT_ATOMS: atom_id res chain seq x y z
N VAL A 1 -40.13 7.78 6.76
CA VAL A 1 -40.16 6.38 6.28
C VAL A 1 -38.78 6.02 5.74
N GLN A 2 -38.01 5.20 6.43
CA GLN A 2 -36.78 4.64 5.84
C GLN A 2 -37.20 3.61 4.79
N GLY A 3 -37.09 3.97 3.51
CA GLY A 3 -37.44 3.08 2.40
C GLY A 3 -36.50 1.87 2.33
N ARG A 4 -37.00 0.76 1.78
CA ARG A 4 -36.20 -0.44 1.52
C ARG A 4 -35.00 -0.08 0.63
N LEU A 5 -33.80 -0.40 1.09
CA LEU A 5 -32.56 -0.18 0.34
C LEU A 5 -32.44 -1.19 -0.81
N VAL A 6 -32.21 -0.70 -2.02
CA VAL A 6 -32.03 -1.53 -3.23
C VAL A 6 -30.61 -1.36 -3.75
N TRP A 7 -29.99 -2.46 -4.15
CA TRP A 7 -28.67 -2.46 -4.79
C TRP A 7 -28.79 -1.85 -6.20
N ALA A 8 -27.87 -0.95 -6.56
CA ALA A 8 -27.85 -0.32 -7.87
C ALA A 8 -27.15 -1.16 -8.97
N ARG A 9 -26.70 -2.38 -8.67
CA ARG A 9 -26.11 -3.33 -9.62
C ARG A 9 -26.93 -4.60 -9.67
N VAL A 10 -27.01 -5.17 -10.88
CA VAL A 10 -27.75 -6.39 -11.20
C VAL A 10 -27.28 -7.60 -10.38
N THR A 11 -26.00 -7.64 -9.98
CA THR A 11 -25.44 -8.78 -9.23
C THR A 11 -25.93 -8.79 -7.78
N PRO A 12 -26.71 -9.80 -7.37
CA PRO A 12 -27.34 -9.85 -6.04
C PRO A 12 -26.40 -10.39 -4.95
N GLN A 13 -25.26 -10.95 -5.35
CA GLN A 13 -24.28 -11.57 -4.45
C GLN A 13 -23.38 -10.51 -3.78
N LEU A 14 -22.78 -10.86 -2.64
CA LEU A 14 -21.78 -10.08 -1.91
C LEU A 14 -20.33 -10.62 -2.10
N PRO A 15 -19.79 -10.71 -3.33
CA PRO A 15 -18.39 -11.03 -3.53
C PRO A 15 -17.52 -9.85 -3.06
N GLN A 16 -16.23 -10.10 -2.84
CA GLN A 16 -15.25 -9.08 -2.45
C GLN A 16 -15.19 -7.85 -3.38
N THR A 17 -15.74 -7.93 -4.59
CA THR A 17 -15.81 -6.85 -5.59
C THR A 17 -17.05 -5.96 -5.44
N ASN A 18 -18.08 -6.41 -4.72
CA ASN A 18 -19.37 -5.74 -4.58
C ASN A 18 -19.60 -5.20 -3.16
N CYS A 19 -18.53 -4.88 -2.43
CA CYS A 19 -18.65 -4.27 -1.11
C CYS A 19 -19.29 -2.87 -1.21
N THR A 20 -20.22 -2.58 -0.31
CA THR A 20 -20.90 -1.28 -0.20
C THR A 20 -20.72 -0.69 1.19
N ARG A 21 -20.94 0.62 1.27
CA ARG A 21 -21.15 1.33 2.54
C ARG A 21 -22.47 2.08 2.47
N LEU A 22 -23.16 2.19 3.60
CA LEU A 22 -24.34 3.04 3.73
C LEU A 22 -23.91 4.50 3.88
N SER A 23 -24.57 5.40 3.16
CA SER A 23 -24.36 6.85 3.27
C SER A 23 -25.70 7.57 3.34
N ARG A 24 -25.82 8.55 4.23
CA ARG A 24 -26.93 9.49 4.23
C ARG A 24 -26.67 10.58 3.19
N THR A 25 -27.65 10.87 2.36
CA THR A 25 -27.60 11.95 1.38
C THR A 25 -28.25 13.22 1.96
N PRO A 26 -27.96 14.42 1.41
CA PRO A 26 -28.59 15.67 1.85
C PRO A 26 -30.12 15.64 1.81
N GLY A 27 -30.73 14.89 0.88
CA GLY A 27 -32.18 14.68 0.80
C GLY A 27 -32.74 13.69 1.84
N ASN A 28 -32.00 13.41 2.92
CA ASN A 28 -32.38 12.51 4.00
C ASN A 28 -32.72 11.07 3.56
N ARG A 29 -32.05 10.57 2.52
CA ARG A 29 -32.18 9.17 2.06
C ARG A 29 -30.90 8.40 2.40
N ILE A 30 -31.05 7.12 2.75
CA ILE A 30 -29.92 6.21 2.93
C ILE A 30 -29.68 5.51 1.58
N VAL A 31 -28.44 5.51 1.09
CA VAL A 31 -28.07 4.93 -0.21
C VAL A 31 -26.81 4.05 -0.06
N TYR A 32 -26.74 2.98 -0.86
CA TYR A 32 -25.53 2.18 -1.01
C TYR A 32 -24.50 2.88 -1.91
N LEU A 33 -23.31 3.16 -1.36
CA LEU A 33 -22.15 3.56 -2.14
C LEU A 33 -21.20 2.39 -2.32
N TYR A 34 -20.85 2.08 -3.56
CA TYR A 34 -19.89 1.02 -3.87
C TYR A 34 -18.47 1.44 -3.51
N THR A 35 -17.85 0.67 -2.62
CA THR A 35 -16.47 0.90 -2.22
C THR A 35 -15.52 0.14 -3.13
N LYS A 36 -14.32 0.70 -3.33
CA LYS A 36 -13.24 -0.01 -4.01
C LYS A 36 -12.49 -0.82 -2.95
N LYS A 37 -12.18 -2.10 -3.25
CA LYS A 37 -11.20 -2.93 -2.49
C LYS A 37 -10.00 -2.12 -2.04
N VAL A 38 -9.67 -2.27 -0.76
CA VAL A 38 -8.53 -1.63 -0.12
C VAL A 38 -7.21 -2.06 -0.75
N GLY A 39 -6.33 -1.09 -0.96
CA GLY A 39 -4.96 -1.33 -1.39
C GLY A 39 -4.10 -1.87 -0.25
N LYS A 40 -2.95 -2.41 -0.60
CA LYS A 40 -1.98 -2.99 0.33
C LYS A 40 -0.62 -2.37 0.03
N ALA A 41 0.06 -1.83 1.05
CA ALA A 41 1.41 -1.30 0.88
C ALA A 41 2.40 -2.43 0.54
N PRO A 42 3.48 -2.16 -0.22
CA PRO A 42 4.45 -3.18 -0.60
C PRO A 42 5.11 -3.81 0.63
N LYS A 43 5.39 -5.11 0.51
CA LYS A 43 6.27 -5.83 1.45
C LYS A 43 7.72 -5.47 1.12
N SER A 44 8.59 -5.51 2.12
CA SER A 44 10.03 -5.35 1.89
C SER A 44 10.60 -6.52 1.10
N ALA A 45 11.45 -6.22 0.12
CA ALA A 45 12.14 -7.19 -0.71
C ALA A 45 13.17 -8.05 0.05
N CYS A 46 13.51 -7.71 1.31
CA CYS A 46 14.45 -8.48 2.11
C CYS A 46 13.99 -9.90 2.46
N GLY A 47 12.69 -10.22 2.34
CA GLY A 47 12.13 -11.53 2.70
C GLY A 47 12.09 -11.84 4.21
N VAL A 48 13.01 -11.28 5.01
CA VAL A 48 13.14 -11.53 6.45
C VAL A 48 12.16 -10.71 7.28
N CYS A 49 11.84 -9.48 6.87
CA CYS A 49 10.96 -8.61 7.65
C CYS A 49 9.48 -8.85 7.31
N PRO A 50 8.62 -9.15 8.31
CA PRO A 50 7.19 -9.35 8.08
C PRO A 50 6.41 -8.03 7.87
N GLY A 51 7.06 -6.88 8.06
CA GLY A 51 6.45 -5.55 7.97
C GLY A 51 6.24 -5.05 6.55
N ARG A 52 5.26 -4.16 6.38
CA ARG A 52 5.07 -3.36 5.16
C ARG A 52 5.91 -2.09 5.21
N LEU A 53 6.29 -1.59 4.03
CA LEU A 53 7.08 -0.38 3.92
C LEU A 53 6.28 0.85 4.33
N ARG A 54 6.85 1.64 5.25
CA ARG A 54 6.32 2.93 5.68
C ARG A 54 6.64 3.99 4.61
N GLY A 55 5.80 5.03 4.53
CA GLY A 55 5.96 6.11 3.55
C GLY A 55 5.43 5.80 2.14
N VAL A 56 5.13 4.53 1.82
CA VAL A 56 4.48 4.14 0.55
C VAL A 56 2.98 4.05 0.74
N ARG A 57 2.21 4.73 -0.13
CA ARG A 57 0.74 4.74 -0.05
C ARG A 57 0.15 3.35 -0.33
N ALA A 58 -0.74 2.89 0.56
CA ALA A 58 -1.47 1.64 0.43
C ALA A 58 -2.68 1.78 -0.52
N VAL A 59 -2.44 1.82 -1.83
CA VAL A 59 -3.47 1.97 -2.86
C VAL A 59 -3.48 0.81 -3.85
N ARG A 60 -4.52 0.72 -4.70
CA ARG A 60 -4.57 -0.26 -5.80
C ARG A 60 -3.50 0.05 -6.86
N PRO A 61 -2.96 -0.94 -7.59
CA PRO A 61 -1.92 -0.73 -8.61
C PRO A 61 -2.29 0.31 -9.68
N LYS A 62 -3.54 0.28 -10.19
CA LYS A 62 -4.03 1.28 -11.16
C LYS A 62 -4.05 2.71 -10.60
N VAL A 63 -4.31 2.87 -9.30
CA VAL A 63 -4.27 4.18 -8.63
C VAL A 63 -2.82 4.58 -8.37
N LEU A 64 -1.96 3.63 -7.98
CA LEU A 64 -0.54 3.83 -7.77
C LEU A 64 0.14 4.39 -9.04
N MET A 65 -0.23 3.90 -10.23
CA MET A 65 0.28 4.40 -11.50
C MET A 65 -0.01 5.89 -11.70
N ARG A 66 -1.21 6.36 -11.33
CA ARG A 66 -1.67 7.75 -11.46
C ARG A 66 -1.09 8.72 -10.42
N LEU A 67 -0.52 8.21 -9.32
CA LEU A 67 0.07 9.08 -8.30
C LEU A 67 1.35 9.76 -8.81
N SER A 68 1.70 10.90 -8.21
CA SER A 68 2.98 11.58 -8.46
C SER A 68 4.16 10.71 -8.04
N LYS A 69 5.33 10.93 -8.65
CA LYS A 69 6.55 10.13 -8.38
C LYS A 69 6.90 10.11 -6.90
N THR A 70 6.88 11.27 -6.22
CA THR A 70 7.22 11.41 -4.79
C THR A 70 6.32 10.63 -3.83
N LYS A 71 5.09 10.29 -4.24
CA LYS A 71 4.14 9.54 -3.39
C LYS A 71 4.30 8.02 -3.50
N LYS A 72 5.20 7.53 -4.37
CA LYS A 72 5.41 6.10 -4.64
C LYS A 72 6.59 5.52 -3.83
N PRO A 73 7.82 6.06 -3.85
CA PRO A 73 8.92 5.60 -3.01
C PRO A 73 9.19 6.56 -1.84
N VAL A 74 10.15 6.17 -1.00
CA VAL A 74 10.77 7.04 0.02
C VAL A 74 12.11 7.55 -0.54
N SER A 75 12.51 8.79 -0.22
CA SER A 75 13.75 9.42 -0.69
C SER A 75 15.00 8.89 0.04
N ARG A 76 15.38 7.64 -0.23
CA ARG A 76 16.63 7.00 0.24
C ARG A 76 17.06 5.87 -0.71
N ALA A 77 18.26 5.32 -0.52
CA ALA A 77 18.67 4.16 -1.29
C ALA A 77 17.74 2.97 -1.04
N TYR A 78 17.34 2.28 -2.12
CA TYR A 78 16.33 1.22 -2.09
C TYR A 78 14.98 1.62 -1.45
N GLY A 79 14.66 2.91 -1.41
CA GLY A 79 13.42 3.44 -0.86
C GLY A 79 12.18 2.90 -1.59
N GLY A 80 11.23 2.34 -0.85
CA GLY A 80 10.04 1.69 -1.43
C GLY A 80 10.25 0.24 -1.89
N SER A 81 11.47 -0.30 -1.78
CA SER A 81 11.78 -1.71 -2.01
C SER A 81 12.27 -2.42 -0.74
N MET A 82 13.21 -1.81 -0.01
CA MET A 82 13.84 -2.39 1.19
C MET A 82 13.45 -1.65 2.46
N CYS A 83 13.58 -2.32 3.60
CA CYS A 83 13.40 -1.72 4.93
C CYS A 83 14.66 -0.94 5.35
N ALA A 84 14.51 0.17 6.11
CA ALA A 84 15.67 0.98 6.52
C ALA A 84 16.67 0.19 7.39
N LYS A 85 16.17 -0.66 8.31
CA LYS A 85 17.00 -1.55 9.13
C LYS A 85 17.80 -2.54 8.29
N CYS A 86 17.25 -2.98 7.16
CA CYS A 86 17.86 -3.93 6.24
C CYS A 86 18.95 -3.24 5.42
N GLU A 87 18.65 -2.04 4.92
CA GLU A 87 19.59 -1.18 4.20
C GLU A 87 20.84 -0.86 5.04
N GLN A 88 20.65 -0.44 6.30
CA GLN A 88 21.77 -0.15 7.21
C GLN A 88 22.70 -1.37 7.40
N LYS A 89 22.13 -2.58 7.51
CA LYS A 89 22.94 -3.81 7.60
C LYS A 89 23.77 -4.05 6.35
N ILE A 90 23.23 -3.77 5.17
CA ILE A 90 23.97 -3.89 3.90
C ILE A 90 25.12 -2.88 3.87
N VAL A 91 24.84 -1.62 4.19
CA VAL A 91 25.87 -0.56 4.22
C VAL A 91 27.01 -0.93 5.16
N VAL A 92 26.71 -1.33 6.41
CA VAL A 92 27.74 -1.73 7.39
C VAL A 92 28.55 -2.93 6.91
N LYS A 93 27.90 -3.93 6.29
CA LYS A 93 28.60 -5.11 5.75
C LYS A 93 29.56 -4.73 4.62
N VAL A 94 29.12 -3.88 3.69
CA VAL A 94 29.93 -3.43 2.57
C VAL A 94 31.13 -2.62 3.06
N LEU A 95 30.91 -1.67 3.97
CA LEU A 95 32.00 -0.85 4.52
C LEU A 95 33.06 -1.70 5.24
N LYS A 96 32.64 -2.71 6.01
CA LYS A 96 33.57 -3.63 6.68
C LYS A 96 34.40 -4.45 5.68
N ALA A 97 33.77 -4.96 4.62
CA ALA A 97 34.48 -5.73 3.58
C ALA A 97 35.51 -4.86 2.84
N LEU A 98 35.16 -3.60 2.54
CA LEU A 98 36.08 -2.64 1.93
C LEU A 98 37.28 -2.34 2.84
N ALA A 99 37.05 -2.09 4.13
CA ALA A 99 38.12 -1.84 5.09
C ALA A 99 39.07 -3.05 5.25
N GLN A 100 38.55 -4.28 5.19
CA GLN A 100 39.38 -5.49 5.20
C GLN A 100 40.23 -5.59 3.94
N SER A 101 39.66 -5.31 2.77
CA SER A 101 40.37 -5.37 1.49
C SER A 101 41.52 -4.36 1.38
N GLN A 102 41.40 -3.20 2.05
CA GLN A 102 42.46 -2.20 2.12
C GLN A 102 43.58 -2.57 3.09
N LYS A 103 43.30 -3.39 4.12
CA LYS A 103 44.34 -3.88 5.05
C LYS A 103 45.15 -5.04 4.48
N SER A 104 44.61 -5.76 3.51
CA SER A 104 45.28 -6.88 2.85
C SER A 104 46.10 -6.48 1.61
N LYS A 105 46.05 -5.19 1.23
CA LYS A 105 46.88 -4.59 0.19
C LYS A 105 48.03 -3.84 0.84
#